data_AF-A0A7C4BAC9-F1
#
_entry.id   AF-A0A7C4BAC9-F1
#
_cell.length_a   1.000
_cell.length_b   1.000
_cell.length_c   1.000
_cell.angle_alpha   90.00
_cell.angle_beta   90.00
_cell.angle_gamma   90.00
#
_symmetry.space_group_name_H-M   'P 1'
#
loop_
_entity.id
_entity.type
_entity.pdbx_description
1 polymer ?
#
loop_
_entity_poly.entity_id
_entity_poly.type
_entity_poly.pdbx_seq_one_letter_code
_entity_poly.pdbx_strand_id
1 'polypeptide(L)'
;MHILTNTGLYKEPYLPEYAYKCSADELTAMRVAEIEEGVEDEIVRARTGRVERFPVKAGFVKIAVNPGPIEPVQEKIVRAAVRCSQLTGAAAACHTGHPVAVLELLRVVKEERLEPDRLVVAHLDAVDDQSAHVEVLE
;
A
#
# COMPACT_ATOMS: atom_id res chain seq x y z
N MET A 1 25.87 -2.03 -1.84
CA MET A 1 24.51 -2.14 -2.39
C MET A 1 23.60 -2.59 -1.27
N HIS A 2 22.55 -1.84 -0.98
CA HIS A 2 21.50 -2.23 -0.02
C HIS A 2 20.26 -2.64 -0.82
N ILE A 3 19.61 -3.73 -0.42
CA ILE A 3 18.37 -4.23 -1.04
C ILE A 3 17.29 -4.17 0.03
N LEU A 4 16.18 -3.49 -0.26
CA LEU A 4 15.00 -3.45 0.60
C LEU A 4 13.88 -4.20 -0.10
N THR A 5 13.21 -5.10 0.62
CA THR A 5 11.96 -5.72 0.16
C THR A 5 10.76 -4.95 0.70
N ASN A 6 9.60 -5.14 0.08
CA ASN A 6 8.35 -4.54 0.52
C ASN A 6 7.44 -5.53 1.24
N THR A 7 6.47 -4.99 1.97
CA THR A 7 5.18 -5.61 2.27
C THR A 7 4.11 -4.94 1.39
N GLY A 8 2.84 -5.29 1.53
CA GLY A 8 1.72 -4.60 0.90
C GLY A 8 0.85 -5.50 0.04
N LEU A 9 -0.05 -4.87 -0.72
CA LEU A 9 -0.99 -5.54 -1.61
C LEU A 9 -1.08 -4.74 -2.91
N TYR A 10 -1.10 -5.43 -4.04
CA TYR A 10 -1.22 -4.78 -5.34
C TYR A 10 -2.68 -4.32 -5.58
N LYS A 11 -3.21 -4.51 -6.78
CA LYS A 11 -4.59 -4.22 -7.17
C LYS A 11 -5.21 -5.39 -7.92
N GLU A 12 -6.53 -5.36 -8.14
CA GLU A 12 -7.22 -6.27 -9.03
C GLU A 12 -6.50 -6.46 -10.37
N PRO A 13 -6.53 -7.66 -10.98
CA PRO A 13 -7.13 -8.90 -10.48
C PRO A 13 -6.17 -9.75 -9.61
N TYR A 14 -5.10 -9.17 -9.09
CA TYR A 14 -4.01 -9.91 -8.43
C TYR A 14 -4.15 -9.97 -6.91
N LEU A 15 -5.28 -9.52 -6.35
CA LEU A 15 -5.49 -9.49 -4.92
C LEU A 15 -5.82 -10.90 -4.37
N PRO A 16 -5.24 -11.29 -3.24
CA PRO A 16 -5.64 -12.50 -2.54
C PRO A 16 -7.03 -12.32 -1.92
N GLU A 17 -7.75 -13.43 -1.71
CA GLU A 17 -9.13 -13.39 -1.21
C GLU A 17 -9.27 -12.67 0.14
N TYR A 18 -8.25 -12.76 1.00
CA TYR A 18 -8.25 -12.08 2.30
C TYR A 18 -8.28 -10.56 2.18
N ALA A 19 -7.78 -9.98 1.08
CA ALA A 19 -7.84 -8.54 0.84
C ALA A 19 -9.29 -8.04 0.83
N TYR A 20 -10.25 -8.86 0.37
CA TYR A 20 -11.67 -8.52 0.36
C TYR A 20 -12.33 -8.72 1.72
N LYS A 21 -11.94 -9.77 2.46
CA LYS A 21 -12.58 -10.17 3.72
C LYS A 21 -12.09 -9.38 4.93
N CYS A 22 -10.80 -9.08 5.00
CA CYS A 22 -10.21 -8.36 6.13
C CYS A 22 -10.62 -6.89 6.13
N SER A 23 -10.72 -6.30 7.31
CA SER A 23 -10.82 -4.85 7.54
C SER A 23 -9.50 -4.14 7.25
N ALA A 24 -9.53 -2.79 7.19
CA ALA A 24 -8.31 -1.99 7.07
C ALA A 24 -7.35 -2.22 8.24
N ASP A 25 -7.87 -2.40 9.46
CA ASP A 25 -7.07 -2.59 10.66
C ASP A 25 -6.40 -3.97 10.69
N GLU A 26 -7.11 -5.02 10.27
CA GLU A 26 -6.51 -6.35 10.11
C GLU A 26 -5.42 -6.34 9.04
N LEU A 27 -5.66 -5.68 7.90
CA LEU A 27 -4.63 -5.51 6.89
C LEU A 27 -3.44 -4.70 7.42
N THR A 28 -3.69 -3.64 8.20
CA THR A 28 -2.64 -2.84 8.85
C THR A 28 -1.77 -3.71 9.74
N ALA A 29 -2.38 -4.49 10.64
CA ALA A 29 -1.67 -5.37 11.56
C ALA A 29 -0.79 -6.39 10.83
N MET A 30 -1.28 -6.95 9.71
CA MET A 30 -0.47 -7.85 8.88
C MET A 30 0.77 -7.15 8.31
N ARG A 31 0.63 -5.92 7.77
CA ARG A 31 1.76 -5.16 7.21
C ARG A 31 2.76 -4.74 8.28
N VAL A 32 2.29 -4.33 9.46
CA VAL A 32 3.14 -3.98 10.61
C VAL A 32 3.98 -5.19 11.03
N ALA A 33 3.36 -6.37 11.16
CA ALA A 33 4.10 -7.59 11.48
C ALA A 33 5.15 -7.95 10.43
N GLU A 34 4.89 -7.68 9.15
CA GLU A 34 5.90 -7.91 8.09
C GLU A 34 7.09 -6.95 8.15
N ILE A 35 6.89 -5.74 8.68
CA ILE A 35 7.96 -4.76 8.91
C ILE A 35 8.72 -5.06 10.20
N GLU A 36 8.03 -5.45 11.26
CA GLU A 36 8.63 -5.59 12.60
C GLU A 36 9.17 -7.00 12.87
N GLU A 37 8.56 -8.03 12.29
CA GLU A 37 8.83 -9.44 12.63
C GLU A 37 9.40 -10.23 11.44
N GLY A 38 8.91 -9.96 10.23
CA GLY A 38 9.37 -10.62 9.00
C GLY A 38 8.25 -10.88 7.99
N VAL A 39 8.60 -10.92 6.71
CA VAL A 39 7.64 -11.13 5.60
C VAL A 39 6.98 -12.50 5.71
N GLU A 40 5.68 -12.54 5.51
CA GLU A 40 4.87 -13.75 5.59
C GLU A 40 5.12 -14.67 4.39
N ASP A 41 5.17 -15.98 4.63
CA ASP A 41 5.12 -16.97 3.55
C ASP A 41 3.67 -17.15 3.09
N GLU A 42 3.27 -16.36 2.09
CA GLU A 42 1.92 -16.42 1.53
C GLU A 42 1.58 -17.79 0.93
N ILE A 43 2.58 -18.57 0.47
CA ILE A 43 2.36 -19.93 -0.05
C ILE A 43 1.98 -20.86 1.09
N VAL A 44 2.69 -20.79 2.21
CA VAL A 44 2.38 -21.58 3.42
C VAL A 44 1.02 -21.19 3.97
N ARG A 45 0.71 -19.89 4.07
CA ARG A 45 -0.61 -19.44 4.53
C ARG A 45 -1.73 -19.91 3.60
N ALA A 46 -1.57 -19.76 2.29
CA ALA A 46 -2.59 -20.20 1.33
C ALA A 46 -2.83 -21.72 1.36
N ARG A 47 -1.79 -22.52 1.61
CA ARG A 47 -1.88 -23.99 1.62
C ARG A 47 -2.33 -24.58 2.95
N THR A 48 -1.99 -23.95 4.07
CA THR A 48 -2.10 -24.56 5.41
C THR A 48 -2.93 -23.74 6.39
N GLY A 49 -3.21 -22.46 6.08
CA GLY A 49 -3.82 -21.50 7.00
C GLY A 49 -2.90 -21.02 8.12
N ARG A 50 -1.65 -21.52 8.19
CA ARG A 50 -0.67 -21.11 9.21
C ARG A 50 0.07 -19.86 8.76
N VAL A 51 0.32 -18.96 9.70
CA VAL A 51 1.21 -17.80 9.49
C VAL A 51 2.62 -18.25 9.83
N GLU A 52 3.49 -18.27 8.82
CA GLU A 52 4.92 -18.48 8.97
C GLU A 52 5.64 -17.30 8.32
N ARG A 53 6.78 -16.90 8.89
CA ARG A 53 7.51 -15.71 8.47
C ARG A 53 8.94 -16.07 8.09
N PHE A 54 9.41 -15.48 7.00
CA PHE A 54 10.83 -15.42 6.71
C PHE A 54 11.50 -14.44 7.69
N PRO A 55 12.78 -14.64 8.05
CA PRO A 55 13.51 -13.72 8.93
C PRO A 55 13.80 -12.36 8.28
N VAL A 56 13.55 -12.20 6.98
CA VAL A 56 13.70 -10.93 6.26
C VAL A 56 12.49 -10.02 6.53
N LYS A 57 12.75 -8.78 6.95
CA LYS A 57 11.72 -7.77 7.23
C LYS A 57 11.49 -6.88 6.01
N ALA A 58 10.27 -6.42 5.84
CA ALA A 58 9.95 -5.38 4.85
C ALA A 58 10.50 -4.01 5.28
N GLY A 59 10.95 -3.22 4.31
CA GLY A 59 11.44 -1.86 4.53
C GLY A 59 10.46 -0.75 4.11
N PHE A 60 9.41 -1.08 3.37
CA PHE A 60 8.37 -0.15 2.92
C PHE A 60 7.09 -0.90 2.54
N VAL A 61 5.97 -0.18 2.46
CA VAL A 61 4.67 -0.73 2.05
C VAL A 61 4.41 -0.39 0.59
N LYS A 62 4.26 -1.39 -0.29
CA LYS A 62 3.90 -1.18 -1.70
C LYS A 62 2.41 -1.44 -1.91
N ILE A 63 1.71 -0.48 -2.50
CA ILE A 63 0.31 -0.61 -2.89
C ILE A 63 0.08 -0.23 -4.35
N ALA A 64 -1.12 -0.49 -4.86
CA ALA A 64 -1.54 -0.04 -6.18
C ALA A 64 -3.03 0.27 -6.23
N VAL A 65 -3.41 1.20 -7.11
CA VAL A 65 -4.81 1.54 -7.39
C VAL A 65 -5.08 1.46 -8.90
N ASN A 66 -6.30 1.10 -9.29
CA ASN A 66 -6.68 1.01 -10.70
C ASN A 66 -6.88 2.41 -11.31
N PRO A 67 -6.73 2.57 -12.64
CA PRO A 67 -7.13 3.78 -13.34
C PRO A 67 -8.61 4.12 -13.10
N GLY A 68 -8.90 5.38 -12.83
CA GLY A 68 -10.24 5.87 -12.50
C GLY A 68 -10.47 6.00 -10.99
N PRO A 69 -11.75 6.04 -10.55
CA PRO A 69 -12.09 6.03 -9.12
C PRO A 69 -11.60 4.75 -8.46
N ILE A 70 -10.99 4.88 -7.27
CA ILE A 70 -10.48 3.71 -6.55
C ILE A 70 -11.62 2.84 -6.03
N GLU A 71 -11.44 1.52 -6.11
CA GLU A 71 -12.44 0.55 -5.66
C GLU A 71 -12.47 0.45 -4.13
N PRO A 72 -13.57 0.01 -3.51
CA PRO A 72 -13.68 -0.06 -2.03
C PRO A 72 -12.57 -0.87 -1.36
N VAL A 73 -12.11 -1.96 -1.99
CA VAL A 73 -10.99 -2.76 -1.48
C VAL A 73 -9.65 -2.04 -1.65
N GLN A 74 -9.46 -1.26 -2.71
CA GLN A 74 -8.28 -0.45 -2.91
C GLN A 74 -8.22 0.69 -1.90
N GLU A 75 -9.33 1.39 -1.63
CA GLU A 75 -9.40 2.39 -0.57
C GLU A 75 -9.02 1.78 0.80
N LYS A 76 -9.54 0.59 1.11
CA LYS A 76 -9.20 -0.15 2.32
C LYS A 76 -7.70 -0.48 2.39
N ILE A 77 -7.09 -0.87 1.27
CA ILE A 77 -5.64 -1.14 1.16
C ILE A 77 -4.84 0.15 1.32
N VAL A 78 -5.27 1.28 0.74
CA VAL A 78 -4.63 2.58 0.92
C VAL A 78 -4.62 2.96 2.41
N ARG A 79 -5.77 2.88 3.09
CA ARG A 79 -5.85 3.17 4.53
C ARG A 79 -4.92 2.26 5.34
N ALA A 80 -4.88 0.98 5.02
CA ALA A 80 -4.00 0.03 5.71
C ALA A 80 -2.51 0.38 5.54
N ALA A 81 -2.10 0.78 4.33
CA ALA A 81 -0.73 1.20 4.07
C ALA A 81 -0.35 2.51 4.79
N VAL A 82 -1.27 3.48 4.80
CA VAL A 82 -1.09 4.75 5.52
C VAL A 82 -0.93 4.49 7.03
N ARG A 83 -1.83 3.72 7.63
CA ARG A 83 -1.77 3.39 9.06
C ARG A 83 -0.51 2.61 9.42
N CYS A 84 -0.11 1.66 8.57
CA CYS A 84 1.14 0.92 8.76
C CYS A 84 2.36 1.85 8.70
N SER A 85 2.37 2.79 7.76
CA SER A 85 3.41 3.83 7.67
C SER A 85 3.46 4.72 8.91
N GLN A 86 2.31 5.12 9.45
CA GLN A 86 2.24 5.90 10.69
C GLN A 86 2.80 5.13 11.90
N LEU A 87 2.43 3.85 12.04
CA LEU A 87 2.83 2.99 13.17
C LEU A 87 4.32 2.61 13.15
N THR A 88 4.88 2.37 11.95
CA THR A 88 6.24 1.80 11.81
C THR A 88 7.29 2.81 11.37
N GLY A 89 6.87 3.96 10.83
CA GLY A 89 7.77 4.92 10.20
C GLY A 89 8.20 4.55 8.77
N ALA A 90 7.75 3.40 8.23
CA ALA A 90 8.10 3.00 6.88
C ALA A 90 7.35 3.84 5.83
N ALA A 91 7.97 4.09 4.68
CA ALA A 91 7.29 4.78 3.57
C ALA A 91 6.21 3.88 2.93
N ALA A 92 5.15 4.51 2.42
CA ALA A 92 4.17 3.88 1.54
C ALA A 92 4.44 4.30 0.09
N ALA A 93 4.43 3.34 -0.84
CA ALA A 93 4.65 3.58 -2.25
C ALA A 93 3.47 3.05 -3.07
N CYS A 94 2.72 3.93 -3.73
CA CYS A 94 1.57 3.57 -4.53
C CYS A 94 1.91 3.53 -6.02
N HIS A 95 1.56 2.45 -6.71
CA HIS A 95 1.58 2.36 -8.17
C HIS A 95 0.28 2.96 -8.73
N THR A 96 0.39 4.08 -9.44
CA THR A 96 -0.70 4.66 -10.24
C THR A 96 -0.16 5.62 -11.29
N GLY A 97 -0.70 5.57 -12.51
CA GLY A 97 -0.34 6.48 -13.60
C GLY A 97 -1.56 7.17 -14.19
N HIS A 98 -2.64 7.32 -13.42
CA HIS A 98 -3.89 7.89 -13.88
C HIS A 98 -4.33 9.06 -12.99
N PRO A 99 -4.66 10.24 -13.56
CA PRO A 99 -4.90 11.46 -12.78
C PRO A 99 -6.01 11.27 -11.74
N VAL A 100 -7.16 10.71 -12.12
CA VAL A 100 -8.27 10.46 -11.18
C VAL A 100 -7.85 9.57 -10.00
N ALA A 101 -7.02 8.55 -10.27
CA ALA A 101 -6.60 7.61 -9.23
C ALA A 101 -5.57 8.23 -8.28
N VAL A 102 -4.73 9.15 -8.79
CA VAL A 102 -3.83 9.97 -7.95
C VAL A 102 -4.64 10.84 -7.00
N LEU A 103 -5.67 11.53 -7.49
CA LEU A 103 -6.52 12.40 -6.67
C LEU A 103 -7.28 11.62 -5.58
N GLU A 104 -7.86 10.48 -5.93
CA GLU A 104 -8.53 9.61 -4.97
C GLU A 104 -7.57 9.01 -3.93
N LEU A 105 -6.35 8.64 -4.33
CA LEU A 105 -5.30 8.24 -3.40
C LEU A 105 -4.99 9.38 -2.41
N LEU A 106 -4.75 10.60 -2.90
CA LEU A 106 -4.43 11.75 -2.06
C LEU A 106 -5.58 12.11 -1.12
N ARG A 107 -6.83 11.99 -1.57
CA ARG A 107 -8.03 12.18 -0.72
C ARG A 107 -7.96 11.26 0.51
N VAL A 108 -7.76 9.95 0.30
CA VAL A 108 -7.70 8.97 1.40
C VAL A 108 -6.50 9.22 2.32
N VAL A 109 -5.35 9.56 1.75
CA VAL A 109 -4.14 9.89 2.52
C VAL A 109 -4.36 11.12 3.41
N LYS A 110 -5.02 12.18 2.88
CA LYS A 110 -5.38 13.39 3.63
C LYS A 110 -6.38 13.09 4.74
N GLU A 111 -7.37 12.24 4.50
CA GLU A 111 -8.33 11.80 5.52
C GLU A 111 -7.66 11.04 6.68
N GLU A 112 -6.68 10.19 6.40
CA GLU A 112 -5.89 9.46 7.41
C GLU A 112 -4.76 10.30 8.03
N ARG A 113 -4.52 11.53 7.52
CA ARG A 113 -3.51 12.47 8.01
C ARG A 113 -2.09 11.91 8.01
N LEU A 114 -1.69 11.29 6.89
CA LEU A 114 -0.29 10.88 6.72
C LEU A 114 0.61 12.10 6.50
N GLU A 115 1.82 12.06 7.06
CA GLU A 115 2.85 13.05 6.75
C GLU A 115 3.28 12.94 5.27
N PRO A 116 3.36 14.06 4.52
CA PRO A 116 3.65 14.02 3.08
C PRO A 116 4.99 13.35 2.72
N ASP A 117 5.97 13.39 3.62
CA ASP A 117 7.31 12.82 3.41
C ASP A 117 7.34 11.27 3.47
N ARG A 118 6.21 10.63 3.77
CA ARG A 118 6.07 9.17 3.83
C ARG A 118 5.35 8.54 2.65
N LEU A 119 4.90 9.31 1.67
CA LEU A 119 4.21 8.78 0.49
C LEU A 119 5.06 8.94 -0.79
N VAL A 120 5.14 7.87 -1.57
CA VAL A 120 5.70 7.87 -2.92
C VAL A 120 4.61 7.50 -3.92
N VAL A 121 4.29 8.39 -4.85
CA VAL A 121 3.40 8.09 -5.98
C VAL A 121 4.25 7.70 -7.18
N ALA A 122 4.26 6.41 -7.52
CA ALA A 122 5.03 5.87 -8.64
C ALA A 122 4.22 5.92 -9.94
N HIS A 123 4.90 6.19 -11.06
CA HIS A 123 4.33 6.37 -12.40
C HIS A 123 3.63 7.70 -12.67
N LEU A 124 3.93 8.75 -11.88
CA LEU A 124 3.49 10.10 -12.20
C LEU A 124 4.04 10.58 -13.56
N ASP A 125 5.18 10.06 -14.03
CA ASP A 125 5.70 10.31 -15.38
C ASP A 125 4.75 9.91 -16.50
N ALA A 126 3.80 9.00 -16.24
CA ALA A 126 2.76 8.60 -17.20
C ALA A 126 1.49 9.48 -17.14
N VAL A 127 1.44 10.45 -16.23
CA VAL A 127 0.32 11.38 -16.09
C VAL A 127 0.63 12.64 -16.89
N ASP A 128 0.00 12.81 -18.05
CA ASP A 128 0.21 13.97 -18.92
C ASP A 128 -0.38 15.29 -18.36
N ASP A 129 -1.24 15.19 -17.35
CA ASP A 129 -1.89 16.34 -16.71
C ASP A 129 -1.02 16.97 -15.62
N GLN A 130 -0.38 18.10 -15.95
CA GLN A 130 0.46 18.86 -15.02
C GLN A 130 -0.24 19.29 -13.73
N SER A 131 -1.57 19.49 -13.75
CA SER A 131 -2.29 19.89 -12.54
C SER A 131 -2.28 18.80 -11.47
N ALA A 132 -2.38 17.53 -11.89
CA ALA A 132 -2.27 16.38 -10.98
C ALA A 132 -0.87 16.26 -10.34
N HIS A 133 0.19 16.72 -11.03
CA HIS A 133 1.54 16.76 -10.44
C HIS A 133 1.66 17.81 -9.33
N VAL A 134 1.03 18.97 -9.51
CA VAL A 134 1.04 20.04 -8.50
C VAL A 134 0.26 19.60 -7.26
N GLU A 135 -0.88 18.95 -7.44
CA GLU A 135 -1.73 18.53 -6.31
C GLU A 135 -1.07 17.47 -5.42
N VAL A 136 -0.13 16.67 -5.95
CA VAL A 136 0.69 15.74 -5.15
C VAL A 136 1.63 16.47 -4.19
N LEU A 137 1.99 17.72 -4.48
CA LEU A 137 2.89 18.53 -3.65
C LEU A 137 2.17 19.25 -2.49
N GLU A 138 0.83 19.23 -2.47
CA GLU A 138 -0.03 19.93 -1.50
C GLU A 138 -0.62 19.02 -0.42
#